data_AF-A0A072P4A7-F1
#
_entry.id   AF-A0A072P4A7-F1
#
_cell.length_a   1.000
_cell.length_b   1.000
_cell.length_c   1.000
_cell.angle_alpha   90.00
_cell.angle_beta   90.00
_cell.angle_gamma   90.00
#
_symmetry.space_group_name_H-M   'P 1'
#
loop_
_entity.id
_entity.type
_entity.pdbx_description
1 polymer ?
#
loop_
_entity_poly.entity_id
_entity_poly.type
_entity_poly.pdbx_seq_one_letter_code
_entity_poly.pdbx_strand_id
1 'polypeptide(L)'
;MPHKNFTFLTLLVTLQCLAQAWACATPHEYAKRAEGEEVEYPWAEPGDEAPSDPTTVAYFMNHISINVRDMTESINWYREAFGFRLLFNLHVSENFAIAYIGHAHGGRNGSGYQTSEEMNREKNNGEGLIELIELKYPNWDLPSGLRVPNTLSHIGMVVPNSTVTHERLKAMGANILKAPGEVFVLNGWFSLGTGFDQAGDFLSPEEIDLITESLIPINTPTLYTADPDGNVIEVQNQEAFIPSY
;
A
#
# COMPACT_ATOMS: atom_id res chain seq x y z
N MET A 1 -35.99 -16.11 -43.35
CA MET A 1 -34.99 -16.48 -42.33
C MET A 1 -34.64 -15.27 -41.45
N PRO A 2 -35.41 -14.93 -40.40
CA PRO A 2 -35.02 -13.90 -39.42
C PRO A 2 -34.98 -14.39 -37.95
N HIS A 3 -35.34 -15.63 -37.66
CA HIS A 3 -35.57 -16.08 -36.27
C HIS A 3 -34.32 -16.43 -35.46
N LYS A 4 -33.13 -16.55 -36.08
CA LYS A 4 -31.90 -16.95 -35.35
C LYS A 4 -31.20 -15.82 -34.60
N ASN A 5 -31.44 -14.55 -34.95
CA ASN A 5 -30.76 -13.42 -34.31
C ASN A 5 -31.44 -12.96 -33.01
N PHE A 6 -32.74 -13.24 -32.85
CA PHE A 6 -33.48 -12.81 -31.66
C PHE A 6 -33.06 -13.61 -30.41
N THR A 7 -32.86 -14.92 -30.55
CA THR A 7 -32.51 -15.82 -29.44
C THR A 7 -31.11 -15.53 -28.86
N PHE A 8 -30.16 -15.11 -29.70
CA PHE A 8 -28.79 -14.82 -29.25
C PHE A 8 -28.73 -13.49 -28.46
N LEU A 9 -29.48 -12.47 -28.89
CA LEU A 9 -29.54 -11.19 -28.20
C LEU A 9 -30.24 -11.32 -26.84
N THR A 10 -31.33 -12.09 -26.75
CA THR A 10 -32.01 -12.35 -25.48
C THR A 10 -31.10 -13.08 -24.49
N LEU A 11 -30.33 -14.07 -24.96
CA LEU A 11 -29.38 -14.82 -24.12
C LEU A 11 -28.27 -13.90 -23.56
N LEU A 12 -27.72 -13.02 -24.39
CA LEU A 12 -26.66 -12.09 -23.99
C LEU A 12 -27.15 -11.08 -22.93
N VAL A 13 -28.35 -10.53 -23.11
CA VAL A 13 -28.97 -9.61 -22.15
C VAL A 13 -29.27 -10.32 -20.82
N THR A 14 -29.78 -11.57 -20.86
CA THR A 14 -30.01 -12.33 -19.63
C THR A 14 -28.72 -12.66 -18.87
N LEU A 15 -27.63 -12.99 -19.57
CA LEU A 15 -26.32 -13.23 -18.93
C LEU A 15 -25.73 -11.96 -18.30
N GLN A 16 -25.92 -10.79 -18.92
CA GLN A 16 -25.50 -9.51 -18.33
C GLN A 16 -26.31 -9.14 -17.07
N CYS A 17 -27.62 -9.39 -17.06
CA CYS A 17 -28.44 -9.17 -15.87
C CYS A 17 -28.12 -10.16 -14.73
N LEU A 18 -27.82 -11.42 -15.04
CA LEU A 18 -27.38 -12.42 -14.05
C LEU A 18 -26.02 -12.07 -13.45
N ALA A 19 -25.06 -11.57 -14.24
CA ALA A 19 -23.77 -11.12 -13.73
C ALA A 19 -23.90 -9.90 -12.80
N GLN A 20 -24.81 -8.96 -13.10
CA GLN A 20 -25.10 -7.84 -12.20
C GLN A 20 -25.79 -8.30 -10.91
N ALA A 21 -26.70 -9.28 -10.98
CA ALA A 21 -27.35 -9.82 -9.79
C ALA A 21 -26.37 -10.58 -8.86
N TRP A 22 -25.35 -11.24 -9.43
CA TRP A 22 -24.30 -11.90 -8.66
C TRP A 22 -23.23 -10.93 -8.12
N ALA A 23 -22.95 -9.84 -8.84
CA ALA A 23 -22.14 -8.74 -8.33
C ALA A 23 -22.85 -7.96 -7.19
N CYS A 24 -24.18 -8.06 -7.13
CA CYS A 24 -25.01 -7.58 -6.02
C CYS A 24 -25.37 -8.69 -5.02
N ALA A 25 -24.60 -9.79 -4.95
CA ALA A 25 -24.65 -10.65 -3.78
C ALA A 25 -24.50 -9.73 -2.56
N THR A 26 -25.52 -9.70 -1.69
CA THR A 26 -25.50 -8.91 -0.47
C THR A 26 -24.17 -9.20 0.21
N PRO A 27 -23.36 -8.17 0.53
CA PRO A 27 -22.19 -8.36 1.38
C PRO A 27 -22.60 -9.24 2.54
N HIS A 28 -21.72 -10.14 2.97
CA HIS A 28 -21.95 -10.85 4.22
C HIS A 28 -22.36 -9.80 5.24
N GLU A 29 -23.60 -9.84 5.74
CA GLU A 29 -24.06 -8.88 6.73
C GLU A 29 -23.25 -9.19 7.98
N TYR A 30 -22.13 -8.50 8.14
CA TYR A 30 -21.43 -8.46 9.41
C TYR A 30 -22.40 -7.78 10.37
N ALA A 31 -23.01 -8.58 11.23
CA ALA A 31 -23.92 -8.06 12.24
C ALA A 31 -23.13 -7.06 13.09
N LYS A 32 -23.61 -5.81 13.14
CA LYS A 32 -23.07 -4.84 14.08
C LYS A 32 -23.29 -5.37 15.49
N ARG A 33 -22.24 -5.30 16.31
CA ARG A 33 -22.30 -5.66 17.72
C ARG A 33 -23.34 -4.79 18.43
N ALA A 34 -24.11 -5.38 19.34
CA ALA A 34 -25.04 -4.61 20.17
C ALA A 34 -24.28 -3.91 21.31
N GLU A 35 -24.76 -2.71 21.69
CA GLU A 35 -24.18 -1.97 22.81
C GLU A 35 -24.25 -2.80 24.11
N GLY A 36 -23.09 -3.05 24.73
CA GLY A 36 -22.98 -3.79 25.99
C GLY A 36 -22.67 -5.29 25.87
N GLU A 37 -22.52 -5.85 24.67
CA GLU A 37 -22.04 -7.24 24.51
C GLU A 37 -20.57 -7.38 24.92
N GLU A 38 -20.13 -8.52 25.44
CA GLU A 38 -18.71 -8.77 25.72
C GLU A 38 -17.93 -8.88 24.39
N VAL A 39 -16.72 -8.31 24.31
CA VAL A 39 -15.90 -8.36 23.08
C VAL A 39 -14.89 -9.49 23.20
N GLU A 40 -14.96 -10.44 22.27
CA GLU A 40 -13.88 -11.40 22.03
C GLU A 40 -12.97 -10.85 20.93
N TYR A 41 -11.66 -10.84 21.19
CA TYR A 41 -10.63 -10.35 20.26
C TYR A 41 -9.92 -11.54 19.59
N PRO A 42 -9.45 -11.39 18.33
CA PRO A 42 -9.56 -10.19 17.48
C PRO A 42 -10.96 -10.04 16.88
N TRP A 43 -11.39 -8.78 16.72
CA TRP A 43 -12.66 -8.44 16.09
C TRP A 43 -12.44 -7.34 15.04
N ALA A 44 -13.15 -7.44 13.92
CA ALA A 44 -13.16 -6.44 12.86
C ALA A 44 -14.56 -5.86 12.72
N GLU A 45 -14.66 -4.54 12.79
CA GLU A 45 -15.88 -3.79 12.49
C GLU A 45 -15.78 -3.22 11.08
N PRO A 46 -16.59 -3.68 10.11
CA PRO A 46 -16.65 -3.04 8.82
C PRO A 46 -17.23 -1.64 8.93
N GLY A 47 -16.72 -0.72 8.11
CA GLY A 47 -17.32 0.60 7.94
C GLY A 47 -18.78 0.50 7.47
N ASP A 48 -19.64 1.34 8.04
CA ASP A 48 -21.08 1.39 7.78
C ASP A 48 -21.53 2.72 7.18
N GLU A 49 -20.57 3.50 6.68
CA GLU A 49 -20.80 4.88 6.28
C GLU A 49 -21.72 4.98 5.07
N ALA A 50 -22.59 5.99 5.09
CA ALA A 50 -23.34 6.40 3.91
C ALA A 50 -22.38 6.91 2.81
N PRO A 51 -22.84 7.00 1.54
CA PRO A 51 -22.05 7.63 0.49
C PRO A 51 -21.52 9.00 0.91
N SER A 52 -20.30 9.34 0.45
CA SER A 52 -19.64 10.61 0.76
C SER A 52 -20.52 11.82 0.40
N ASP A 53 -20.29 12.93 1.11
CA ASP A 53 -20.92 14.22 0.81
C ASP A 53 -20.74 14.58 -0.69
N PRO A 54 -21.82 14.92 -1.42
CA PRO A 54 -21.74 15.31 -2.83
C PRO A 54 -20.75 16.44 -3.14
N THR A 55 -20.36 17.24 -2.15
CA THR A 55 -19.37 18.33 -2.27
C THR A 55 -17.92 17.84 -2.23
N THR A 56 -17.67 16.61 -1.77
CA THR A 56 -16.33 16.01 -1.66
C THR A 56 -16.10 14.86 -2.65
N VAL A 57 -17.08 14.51 -3.49
CA VAL A 57 -17.00 13.38 -4.46
C VAL A 57 -15.88 13.51 -5.50
N ALA A 58 -15.34 14.71 -5.68
CA ALA A 58 -14.20 14.97 -6.57
C ALA A 58 -12.86 15.06 -5.84
N TYR A 59 -12.84 14.91 -4.51
CA TYR A 59 -11.61 14.90 -3.71
C TYR A 59 -11.01 13.50 -3.75
N PHE A 60 -9.69 13.42 -3.87
CA PHE A 60 -8.96 12.17 -3.81
C PHE A 60 -7.54 12.41 -3.29
N MET A 61 -6.89 11.34 -2.83
CA MET A 61 -5.51 11.40 -2.34
C MET A 61 -4.54 11.28 -3.51
N ASN A 62 -3.93 12.40 -3.91
CA ASN A 62 -2.98 12.44 -5.02
C ASN A 62 -1.63 11.81 -4.66
N HIS A 63 -1.04 12.25 -3.56
CA HIS A 63 0.32 11.87 -3.17
C HIS A 63 0.52 11.83 -1.66
N ILE A 64 1.56 11.13 -1.26
CA ILE A 64 2.22 11.27 0.04
C ILE A 64 3.59 11.88 -0.17
N SER A 65 4.10 12.62 0.83
CA SER A 65 5.44 13.23 0.76
C SER A 65 6.37 12.61 1.78
N ILE A 66 7.58 12.27 1.33
CA ILE A 66 8.67 11.78 2.18
C ILE A 66 9.94 12.59 1.95
N ASN A 67 10.73 12.74 3.00
CA ASN A 67 12.05 13.35 2.90
C ASN A 67 13.07 12.29 2.50
N VAL A 68 13.99 12.65 1.61
CA VAL A 68 15.08 11.78 1.14
C VAL A 68 16.43 12.46 1.29
N ARG A 69 17.49 11.69 1.53
CA ARG A 69 18.85 12.21 1.66
C ARG A 69 19.56 12.39 0.33
N ASP A 70 19.27 11.53 -0.64
CA ASP A 70 19.79 11.61 -2.01
C ASP A 70 18.67 11.37 -3.03
N MET A 71 18.30 12.42 -3.75
CA MET A 71 17.22 12.38 -4.74
C MET A 71 17.48 11.36 -5.85
N THR A 72 18.73 11.22 -6.30
CA THR A 72 19.08 10.32 -7.40
C THR A 72 19.02 8.88 -6.95
N GLU A 73 19.55 8.58 -5.76
CA GLU A 73 19.50 7.26 -5.15
C GLU A 73 18.05 6.81 -4.96
N SER A 74 17.21 7.65 -4.33
CA SER A 74 15.82 7.29 -4.04
C SER A 74 14.99 7.13 -5.32
N ILE A 75 15.13 8.02 -6.31
CA ILE A 75 14.46 7.85 -7.62
C ILE A 75 14.86 6.52 -8.27
N ASN A 76 16.16 6.19 -8.31
CA ASN A 76 16.61 4.96 -8.95
C ASN A 76 16.13 3.72 -8.18
N TRP A 77 16.16 3.76 -6.85
CA TRP A 77 15.66 2.67 -6.03
C TRP A 77 14.19 2.37 -6.31
N TYR A 78 13.28 3.36 -6.27
CA TYR A 78 11.86 3.12 -6.54
C TYR A 78 11.59 2.67 -7.99
N ARG A 79 12.35 3.21 -8.96
CA ARG A 79 12.24 2.80 -10.37
C ARG A 79 12.66 1.35 -10.56
N GLU A 80 13.77 0.94 -9.96
CA GLU A 80 14.31 -0.40 -10.13
C GLU A 80 13.56 -1.43 -9.28
N ALA A 81 13.25 -1.11 -8.03
CA ALA A 81 12.58 -1.99 -7.10
C ALA A 81 11.16 -2.32 -7.57
N PHE A 82 10.39 -1.28 -7.93
CA PHE A 82 8.96 -1.39 -8.12
C PHE A 82 8.47 -0.92 -9.50
N GLY A 83 9.33 -0.35 -10.34
CA GLY A 83 8.91 0.12 -11.67
C GLY A 83 8.16 1.46 -11.63
N PHE A 84 8.46 2.32 -10.64
CA PHE A 84 8.02 3.71 -10.67
C PHE A 84 8.61 4.43 -11.88
N ARG A 85 7.95 5.51 -12.29
CA ARG A 85 8.46 6.47 -13.28
C ARG A 85 8.60 7.83 -12.62
N LEU A 86 9.67 8.53 -12.98
CA LEU A 86 9.81 9.94 -12.66
C LEU A 86 8.84 10.75 -13.52
N LEU A 87 7.96 11.53 -12.89
CA LEU A 87 7.10 12.49 -13.58
C LEU A 87 7.91 13.77 -13.86
N PHE A 88 8.52 14.33 -12.80
CA PHE A 88 9.46 15.44 -12.89
C PHE A 88 10.39 15.49 -11.68
N ASN A 89 11.50 16.19 -11.83
CA ASN A 89 12.38 16.61 -10.73
C ASN A 89 12.60 18.13 -10.84
N LEU A 90 12.04 18.86 -9.90
CA LEU A 90 12.12 20.32 -9.82
C LEU A 90 13.27 20.70 -8.90
N HIS A 91 14.36 21.19 -9.49
CA HIS A 91 15.47 21.77 -8.76
C HIS A 91 15.16 23.23 -8.44
N VAL A 92 14.81 23.52 -7.19
CA VAL A 92 14.48 24.89 -6.73
C VAL A 92 15.75 25.66 -6.41
N SER A 93 16.78 25.00 -5.89
CA SER A 93 18.12 25.55 -5.67
C SER A 93 19.17 24.44 -5.74
N GLU A 94 20.45 24.79 -5.61
CA GLU A 94 21.55 23.81 -5.47
C GLU A 94 21.33 22.82 -4.31
N ASN A 95 20.55 23.23 -3.31
CA ASN A 95 20.36 22.50 -2.06
C ASN A 95 18.92 22.04 -1.84
N PHE A 96 18.00 22.28 -2.76
CA PHE A 96 16.60 21.92 -2.56
C PHE A 96 15.96 21.44 -3.85
N ALA A 97 15.41 20.23 -3.82
CA ALA A 97 14.73 19.61 -4.96
C ALA A 97 13.47 18.87 -4.52
N ILE A 98 12.48 18.84 -5.41
CA ILE A 98 11.22 18.12 -5.24
C ILE A 98 11.02 17.25 -6.46
N ALA A 99 10.81 15.95 -6.28
CA ALA A 99 10.47 15.05 -7.37
C ALA A 99 9.13 14.37 -7.12
N TYR A 100 8.43 14.05 -8.20
CA TYR A 100 7.25 13.20 -8.14
C TYR A 100 7.50 11.92 -8.93
N ILE A 101 7.19 10.80 -8.29
CA ILE A 101 7.25 9.47 -8.90
C ILE A 101 5.91 8.76 -8.76
N GLY A 102 5.59 7.86 -9.70
CA GLY A 102 4.38 7.04 -9.62
C GLY A 102 4.41 5.87 -10.61
N HIS A 103 3.40 5.01 -10.54
CA HIS A 103 3.18 4.01 -11.59
C HIS A 103 2.39 4.60 -12.76
N ALA A 104 2.69 4.15 -13.98
CA ALA A 104 1.79 4.39 -15.11
C ALA A 104 0.40 3.82 -14.77
N HIS A 105 -0.69 4.45 -15.23
CA HIS A 105 -2.06 3.99 -15.00
C HIS A 105 -2.32 2.57 -15.56
N GLY A 106 -1.55 2.15 -16.57
CA GLY A 106 -1.48 0.76 -17.07
C GLY A 106 -0.44 -0.13 -16.38
N GLY A 107 0.16 0.30 -15.27
CA GLY A 107 1.11 -0.51 -14.50
C GLY A 107 0.43 -1.70 -13.81
N ARG A 108 -0.81 -1.49 -13.32
CA ARG A 108 -1.58 -2.53 -12.61
C ARG A 108 -2.00 -3.72 -13.48
N ASN A 109 -2.08 -3.55 -14.81
CA ASN A 109 -2.32 -4.63 -15.77
C ASN A 109 -1.06 -5.02 -16.57
N GLY A 110 0.12 -4.52 -16.18
CA GLY A 110 1.41 -4.84 -16.80
C GLY A 110 1.66 -4.21 -18.18
N SER A 111 0.79 -3.33 -18.68
CA SER A 111 0.97 -2.72 -20.00
C SER A 111 1.99 -1.57 -20.01
N GLY A 112 2.15 -0.86 -18.89
CA GLY A 112 3.18 0.18 -18.72
C GLY A 112 3.15 1.30 -19.77
N TYR A 113 1.98 1.60 -20.36
CA TYR A 113 1.88 2.32 -21.63
C TYR A 113 2.20 3.83 -21.57
N GLN A 114 2.15 4.48 -20.41
CA GLN A 114 2.34 5.93 -20.31
C GLN A 114 3.81 6.33 -20.16
N THR A 115 4.24 7.31 -20.95
CA THR A 115 5.49 8.03 -20.81
C THR A 115 5.48 8.96 -19.58
N SER A 116 6.66 9.39 -19.12
CA SER A 116 6.79 10.38 -18.03
C SER A 116 6.09 11.70 -18.36
N GLU A 117 6.12 12.14 -19.62
CA GLU A 117 5.46 13.38 -20.07
C GLU A 117 3.94 13.28 -19.95
N GLU A 118 3.36 12.15 -20.36
CA GLU A 118 1.92 11.90 -20.22
C GLU A 118 1.49 11.87 -18.75
N MET A 119 2.25 11.15 -17.93
CA MET A 119 2.00 11.09 -16.49
C MET A 119 2.13 12.46 -15.83
N ASN A 120 3.10 13.28 -16.24
CA ASN A 120 3.27 14.63 -15.70
C ASN A 120 2.10 15.55 -16.06
N ARG A 121 1.61 15.49 -17.30
CA ARG A 121 0.42 16.23 -17.74
C ARG A 121 -0.82 15.85 -16.92
N GLU A 122 -0.91 14.59 -16.51
CA GLU A 122 -2.04 14.02 -15.77
C GLU A 122 -1.82 13.98 -14.25
N LYS A 123 -0.68 14.48 -13.75
CA LYS A 123 -0.27 14.35 -12.34
C LYS A 123 -1.38 14.72 -11.37
N ASN A 124 -2.05 15.86 -11.58
CA ASN A 124 -3.08 16.37 -10.69
C ASN A 124 -4.40 15.59 -10.77
N ASN A 125 -4.48 14.56 -11.61
CA ASN A 125 -5.56 13.57 -11.69
C ASN A 125 -5.05 12.14 -11.43
N GLY A 126 -3.76 11.98 -11.07
CA GLY A 126 -3.16 10.70 -10.74
C GLY A 126 -3.31 10.36 -9.26
N GLU A 127 -3.31 9.08 -8.92
CA GLU A 127 -3.40 8.61 -7.53
C GLU A 127 -2.14 7.81 -7.15
N GLY A 128 -1.82 7.79 -5.86
CA GLY A 128 -0.73 6.97 -5.33
C GLY A 128 0.66 7.42 -5.79
N LEU A 129 0.85 8.74 -5.96
CA LEU A 129 2.17 9.30 -6.23
C LEU A 129 2.99 9.43 -4.94
N ILE A 130 4.30 9.41 -5.06
CA ILE A 130 5.22 9.75 -3.98
C ILE A 130 5.93 11.05 -4.36
N GLU A 131 5.78 12.06 -3.51
CA GLU A 131 6.58 13.28 -3.52
C GLU A 131 7.86 13.03 -2.69
N LEU A 132 9.01 13.18 -3.35
CA LEU A 132 10.32 13.11 -2.71
C LEU A 132 10.82 14.53 -2.49
N ILE A 133 11.19 14.84 -1.25
CA ILE A 133 11.75 16.13 -0.88
C ILE A 133 13.21 15.93 -0.47
N GLU A 134 14.13 16.58 -1.18
CA GLU A 134 15.56 16.59 -0.84
C GLU A 134 15.96 18.00 -0.39
N LEU A 135 16.52 18.11 0.81
CA LEU A 135 17.17 19.32 1.31
C LEU A 135 18.61 18.99 1.72
N LYS A 136 19.58 19.65 1.09
CA LYS A 136 21.02 19.45 1.32
C LYS A 136 21.57 20.57 2.18
N TYR A 137 22.18 20.22 3.30
CA TYR A 137 23.00 21.13 4.08
C TYR A 137 23.99 20.36 4.96
N PRO A 138 25.03 21.00 5.49
CA PRO A 138 26.04 20.32 6.30
C PRO A 138 25.43 19.61 7.51
N ASN A 139 25.80 18.35 7.71
CA ASN A 139 25.32 17.48 8.80
C ASN A 139 23.81 17.18 8.76
N TRP A 140 23.17 17.22 7.59
CA TRP A 140 21.81 16.69 7.44
C TRP A 140 21.83 15.17 7.66
N ASP A 141 21.39 14.75 8.85
CA ASP A 141 21.13 13.36 9.22
C ASP A 141 19.70 13.30 9.74
N LEU A 142 18.75 13.11 8.82
CA LEU A 142 17.37 12.87 9.18
C LEU A 142 17.26 11.41 9.67
N PRO A 143 16.93 11.16 10.94
CA PRO A 143 16.88 9.80 11.45
C PRO A 143 15.74 9.04 10.76
N SER A 144 16.05 7.86 10.23
CA SER A 144 15.09 6.98 9.58
C SER A 144 14.04 6.46 10.57
N GLY A 145 12.84 6.12 10.07
CA GLY A 145 11.82 5.39 10.84
C GLY A 145 12.30 4.05 11.42
N LEU A 146 13.36 3.47 10.85
CA LEU A 146 14.04 2.27 11.39
C LEU A 146 14.91 2.53 12.62
N ARG A 147 15.13 3.79 13.02
CA ARG A 147 15.98 4.18 14.15
C ARG A 147 15.18 4.87 15.25
N VAL A 148 14.21 5.68 14.85
CA VAL A 148 13.32 6.41 15.76
C VAL A 148 11.89 6.25 15.26
N PRO A 149 10.90 6.05 16.15
CA PRO A 149 9.51 6.05 15.76
C PRO A 149 9.13 7.36 15.06
N ASN A 150 8.31 7.25 14.02
CA ASN A 150 7.77 8.37 13.27
C ASN A 150 6.25 8.19 13.09
N THR A 151 5.55 9.27 12.73
CA THR A 151 4.10 9.25 12.51
C THR A 151 3.68 8.50 11.25
N LEU A 152 4.55 8.47 10.23
CA LEU A 152 4.34 7.65 9.05
C LEU A 152 4.92 6.25 9.29
N SER A 153 4.05 5.23 9.29
CA SER A 153 4.48 3.86 9.56
C SER A 153 5.19 3.23 8.36
N HIS A 154 4.47 3.08 7.24
CA HIS A 154 4.98 2.44 6.03
C HIS A 154 4.16 2.83 4.80
N ILE A 155 4.71 2.53 3.63
CA ILE A 155 4.02 2.62 2.33
C ILE A 155 3.65 1.21 1.89
N GLY A 156 2.38 0.97 1.57
CA GLY A 156 1.91 -0.31 1.07
C GLY A 156 2.06 -0.44 -0.45
N MET A 157 2.62 -1.56 -0.90
CA MET A 157 2.84 -1.91 -2.30
C MET A 157 2.19 -3.26 -2.62
N VAL A 158 1.31 -3.28 -3.61
CA VAL A 158 0.69 -4.52 -4.09
C VAL A 158 1.47 -5.05 -5.29
N VAL A 159 1.90 -6.31 -5.21
CA VAL A 159 2.65 -7.00 -6.27
C VAL A 159 1.97 -8.32 -6.66
N PRO A 160 2.22 -8.83 -7.88
CA PRO A 160 1.67 -10.13 -8.27
C PRO A 160 2.20 -11.30 -7.45
N ASN A 161 3.45 -11.23 -6.98
CA ASN A 161 4.09 -12.28 -6.20
C ASN A 161 5.22 -11.72 -5.31
N SER A 162 5.03 -11.72 -3.99
CA SER A 162 5.95 -11.18 -2.99
C SER A 162 7.26 -11.97 -2.92
N THR A 163 7.25 -13.28 -3.19
CA THR A 163 8.48 -14.11 -3.26
C THR A 163 9.35 -13.72 -4.45
N VAL A 164 8.75 -13.49 -5.62
CA VAL A 164 9.50 -13.03 -6.82
C VAL A 164 10.05 -11.62 -6.59
N THR A 165 9.25 -10.73 -6.00
CA THR A 165 9.69 -9.39 -5.63
C THR A 165 10.82 -9.42 -4.59
N HIS A 166 10.76 -10.33 -3.61
CA HIS A 166 11.83 -10.53 -2.63
C HIS A 166 13.15 -10.90 -3.30
N GLU A 167 13.17 -11.88 -4.22
CA GLU A 167 14.40 -12.26 -4.92
C GLU A 167 14.97 -11.10 -5.76
N ARG A 168 14.10 -10.29 -6.37
CA ARG A 168 14.51 -9.07 -7.08
C ARG A 168 15.19 -8.07 -6.13
N LEU A 169 14.54 -7.73 -5.03
CA LEU A 169 15.04 -6.76 -4.06
C LEU A 169 16.35 -7.23 -3.41
N LYS A 170 16.44 -8.52 -3.10
CA LYS A 170 17.66 -9.15 -2.61
C LYS A 170 18.80 -9.06 -3.63
N ALA A 171 18.54 -9.30 -4.92
CA ALA A 171 19.53 -9.17 -5.98
C ALA A 171 20.01 -7.72 -6.16
N MET A 172 19.17 -6.73 -5.82
CA MET A 172 19.53 -5.32 -5.80
C MET A 172 20.32 -4.90 -4.55
N GLY A 173 20.46 -5.78 -3.55
CA GLY A 173 21.07 -5.43 -2.26
C GLY A 173 20.18 -4.53 -1.39
N ALA A 174 18.86 -4.57 -1.58
CA ALA A 174 17.92 -3.81 -0.77
C ALA A 174 17.94 -4.25 0.70
N ASN A 175 17.52 -3.36 1.60
CA ASN A 175 17.38 -3.64 3.01
C ASN A 175 16.10 -4.46 3.29
N ILE A 176 16.23 -5.78 3.24
CA ILE A 176 15.12 -6.70 3.56
C ILE A 176 14.95 -6.76 5.08
N LEU A 177 13.77 -6.33 5.54
CA LEU A 177 13.41 -6.30 6.96
C LEU A 177 12.74 -7.60 7.40
N LYS A 178 11.95 -8.21 6.52
CA LYS A 178 11.30 -9.51 6.70
C LYS A 178 10.97 -10.12 5.33
N ALA A 179 11.38 -11.35 5.07
CA ALA A 179 11.02 -12.05 3.84
C ALA A 179 9.61 -12.69 3.90
N PRO A 180 8.98 -13.00 2.75
CA PRO A 180 7.76 -13.80 2.72
C PRO A 180 7.96 -15.17 3.37
N GLY A 181 7.01 -15.59 4.21
CA GLY A 181 7.04 -16.86 4.93
C GLY A 181 7.87 -16.84 6.23
N GLU A 182 8.66 -15.80 6.48
CA GLU A 182 9.32 -15.64 7.78
C GLU A 182 8.31 -15.33 8.87
N VAL A 183 8.56 -15.87 10.06
CA VAL A 183 7.73 -15.64 11.24
C VAL A 183 7.76 -14.16 11.58
N PHE A 184 6.57 -13.59 11.74
CA PHE A 184 6.42 -12.22 12.19
C PHE A 184 6.79 -12.10 13.67
N VAL A 185 7.55 -11.06 14.01
CA VAL A 185 7.93 -10.73 15.39
C VAL A 185 7.58 -9.26 15.64
N LEU A 186 6.98 -8.97 16.80
CA LEU A 186 6.59 -7.60 17.16
C LEU A 186 7.79 -6.69 17.50
N ASN A 187 8.97 -7.26 17.73
CA ASN A 187 10.15 -6.51 18.14
C ASN A 187 11.01 -6.00 16.95
N GLY A 188 12.00 -5.16 17.26
CA GLY A 188 12.98 -4.69 16.28
C GLY A 188 12.44 -3.60 15.36
N TRP A 189 12.66 -3.75 14.04
CA TRP A 189 12.28 -2.74 13.05
C TRP A 189 10.76 -2.52 13.03
N PHE A 190 9.97 -3.59 13.21
CA PHE A 190 8.51 -3.48 13.18
C PHE A 190 8.04 -2.61 14.32
N SER A 191 8.54 -2.84 15.55
CA SER A 191 8.18 -2.02 16.69
C SER A 191 8.45 -0.53 16.49
N LEU A 192 9.59 -0.18 15.87
CA LEU A 192 9.92 1.21 15.59
C LEU A 192 9.03 1.81 14.49
N GLY A 193 8.78 1.03 13.42
CA GLY A 193 7.95 1.46 12.29
C GLY A 193 6.46 1.56 12.62
N THR A 194 5.96 0.86 13.63
CA THR A 194 4.52 0.85 14.00
C THR A 194 4.23 1.45 15.37
N GLY A 195 5.24 1.99 16.06
CA GLY A 195 5.09 2.60 17.39
C GLY A 195 4.87 1.58 18.53
N PHE A 196 5.16 0.31 18.28
CA PHE A 196 5.10 -0.76 19.28
C PHE A 196 6.33 -0.82 20.19
N ASP A 197 7.31 0.07 20.01
CA ASP A 197 8.54 0.09 20.82
C ASP A 197 8.28 0.37 22.30
N GLN A 198 7.18 1.05 22.61
CA GLN A 198 6.73 1.34 23.98
C GLN A 198 5.60 0.41 24.45
N ALA A 199 5.18 -0.55 23.63
CA ALA A 199 4.01 -1.38 23.94
C ALA A 199 4.15 -2.14 25.27
N GLY A 200 5.37 -2.59 25.61
CA GLY A 200 5.64 -3.30 26.86
C GLY A 200 5.45 -2.46 28.13
N ASP A 201 5.40 -1.14 28.03
CA ASP A 201 5.15 -0.25 29.17
C ASP A 201 3.64 -0.14 29.49
N PHE A 202 2.77 -0.52 28.54
CA PHE A 202 1.32 -0.30 28.62
C PHE A 202 0.47 -1.56 28.45
N LEU A 203 1.00 -2.59 27.79
CA LEU A 203 0.29 -3.83 27.50
C LEU A 203 0.78 -4.96 28.41
N SER A 204 -0.15 -5.79 28.88
CA SER A 204 0.18 -7.03 29.55
C SER A 204 0.86 -8.03 28.59
N PRO A 205 1.63 -9.00 29.11
CA PRO A 205 2.18 -10.08 28.29
C PRO A 205 1.10 -10.83 27.49
N GLU A 206 -0.06 -11.07 28.10
CA GLU A 206 -1.19 -11.75 27.45
C GLU A 206 -1.75 -10.94 26.26
N GLU A 207 -1.81 -9.61 26.38
CA GLU A 207 -2.21 -8.74 25.26
C GLU A 207 -1.16 -8.74 24.14
N ILE A 208 0.12 -8.72 24.47
CA ILE A 208 1.22 -8.79 23.49
C ILE A 208 1.16 -10.11 22.72
N ASP A 209 0.92 -11.23 23.41
CA ASP A 209 0.77 -12.55 22.80
C ASP A 209 -0.44 -12.58 21.86
N LEU A 210 -1.60 -12.09 22.30
CA LEU A 210 -2.81 -12.01 21.47
C LEU A 210 -2.61 -11.17 20.20
N ILE A 211 -1.96 -10.01 20.31
CA ILE A 211 -1.64 -9.15 19.16
C ILE A 211 -0.70 -9.88 18.21
N THR A 212 0.35 -10.53 18.74
CA THR A 212 1.33 -11.28 17.94
C THR A 212 0.64 -12.39 17.17
N GLU A 213 -0.15 -13.21 17.85
CA GLU A 213 -0.90 -14.33 17.26
C GLU A 213 -1.89 -13.86 16.18
N SER A 214 -2.55 -12.71 16.41
CA SER A 214 -3.48 -12.11 15.44
C SER A 214 -2.77 -11.59 14.20
N LEU A 215 -1.56 -11.03 14.34
CA LEU A 215 -0.80 -10.44 13.25
C LEU A 215 0.01 -11.46 12.44
N ILE A 216 0.45 -12.58 13.03
CA ILE A 216 1.21 -13.64 12.34
C ILE A 216 0.56 -14.07 11.01
N PRO A 217 -0.72 -14.51 10.95
CA PRO A 217 -1.29 -15.02 9.70
C PRO A 217 -1.37 -13.94 8.62
N ILE A 218 -1.63 -12.69 9.01
CA ILE A 218 -1.72 -11.54 8.11
C ILE A 218 -0.34 -11.17 7.54
N ASN A 219 0.69 -11.21 8.39
CA ASN A 219 2.04 -10.74 8.05
C ASN A 219 2.95 -11.83 7.48
N THR A 220 2.64 -13.11 7.69
CA THR A 220 3.44 -14.23 7.16
C THR A 220 3.68 -14.13 5.65
N PRO A 221 2.66 -13.93 4.78
CA PRO A 221 2.88 -13.83 3.33
C PRO A 221 3.51 -12.50 2.88
N THR A 222 3.55 -11.50 3.77
CA THR A 222 3.98 -10.13 3.48
C THR A 222 5.50 -10.01 3.54
N LEU A 223 6.07 -9.30 2.56
CA LEU A 223 7.47 -8.88 2.54
C LEU A 223 7.57 -7.47 3.11
N TYR A 224 8.59 -7.21 3.91
CA TYR A 224 8.96 -5.85 4.32
C TYR A 224 10.38 -5.54 3.88
N THR A 225 10.55 -4.36 3.30
CA THR A 225 11.85 -3.80 2.91
C THR A 225 11.89 -2.34 3.33
N ALA A 226 13.07 -1.73 3.29
CA ALA A 226 13.18 -0.27 3.38
C ALA A 226 13.82 0.32 2.12
N ASP A 227 13.44 1.56 1.82
CA ASP A 227 14.12 2.40 0.84
C ASP A 227 15.51 2.84 1.37
N PRO A 228 16.32 3.58 0.58
CA PRO A 228 17.65 4.04 1.00
C PRO A 228 17.64 4.91 2.26
N ASP A 229 16.53 5.59 2.55
CA ASP A 229 16.35 6.48 3.69
C ASP A 229 15.73 5.79 4.92
N GLY A 230 15.41 4.50 4.81
CA GLY A 230 14.81 3.73 5.88
C GLY A 230 13.30 3.95 6.03
N ASN A 231 12.62 4.45 4.99
CA ASN A 231 11.16 4.41 4.93
C ASN A 231 10.72 2.96 4.69
N VAL A 232 9.85 2.45 5.56
CA VAL A 232 9.38 1.06 5.50
C VAL A 232 8.39 0.91 4.34
N ILE A 233 8.59 -0.13 3.53
CA ILE A 233 7.72 -0.53 2.44
C ILE A 233 7.16 -1.91 2.75
N GLU A 234 5.83 -1.99 2.90
CA GLU A 234 5.09 -3.24 2.99
C GLU A 234 4.78 -3.74 1.59
N VAL A 235 5.05 -5.01 1.30
CA VAL A 235 4.82 -5.62 -0.01
C VAL A 235 3.86 -6.79 0.13
N GLN A 236 2.64 -6.59 -0.37
CA GLN A 236 1.51 -7.52 -0.30
C GLN A 236 1.25 -8.17 -1.66
N ASN A 237 0.74 -9.40 -1.66
CA ASN A 237 0.27 -10.05 -2.87
C ASN A 237 -1.07 -9.43 -3.34
N GLN A 238 -1.26 -9.34 -4.65
CA GLN A 238 -2.49 -8.83 -5.27
C GLN A 238 -3.72 -9.66 -4.89
N GLU A 239 -3.56 -10.97 -4.79
CA GLU A 239 -4.54 -11.84 -4.15
C GLU A 239 -4.22 -11.87 -2.66
N ALA A 240 -4.75 -10.89 -1.92
CA ALA A 240 -4.60 -10.85 -0.48
C ALA A 240 -5.49 -11.92 0.18
N PHE A 241 -4.94 -12.57 1.21
CA PHE A 241 -5.70 -13.35 2.17
C PHE A 241 -6.60 -12.37 2.95
N ILE A 242 -7.90 -12.37 2.66
CA ILE A 242 -8.89 -11.80 3.57
C ILE A 242 -9.10 -12.88 4.62
N PRO A 243 -8.67 -12.71 5.88
CA PRO A 243 -9.02 -13.66 6.91
C PRO A 243 -10.55 -13.64 7.02
N SER A 244 -11.18 -14.78 6.75
CA SER A 244 -12.57 -14.99 7.13
C SER A 244 -12.57 -15.18 8.65
N TYR A 245 -12.79 -14.11 9.40
CA TYR A 245 -13.14 -14.18 10.82
C TYR A 245 -14.64 -14.49 10.94
#